data_AF-A0A1J4Y5P4-F1
#
_entry.id   AF-A0A1J4Y5P4-F1
#
_cell.length_a   1.000
_cell.length_b   1.000
_cell.length_c   1.000
_cell.angle_alpha   90.00
_cell.angle_beta   90.00
_cell.angle_gamma   90.00
#
_symmetry.space_group_name_H-M   'P 1'
#
loop_
_entity.id
_entity.type
_entity.pdbx_description
1 polymer ?
#
loop_
_entity_poly.entity_id
_entity_poly.type
_entity_poly.pdbx_seq_one_letter_code
_entity_poly.pdbx_strand_id
1 'polypeptide(L)'
;MSELKLQRLCQIMEPEPGNPMEVEGVLNPAAVRGPDGKLYLFPRMVAKGNYSRIGIARVLFNDAGDPTGVERLGIALEPETDYELRSDGSGGCEDPRITFVEPLQHYVMAYTALSPNGPRCALAVSEDLLHWKRIGLATFEPYDGIDFVHVDNKDASIFPVAIPNHAGKMQFALLHRPLFQGTRPEETIFQSKSRVVDIDRESIWISYCPMTLEGLEPYHISLFNSHHRLATPVSPWERLKIGVGTPPIMSRHGWMIIYHGVCEISETSKDVPQLRYSSGIMVLSKDHPQTIYYRSVEPVLEPELQKELYGTVPNVVFPTGIDRRDDLDKPDRFDIYYGMADNRIGVARLDLPEFLPDEGVADPPEAKV
;
A
#
# COMPACT_ATOMS: atom_id res chain seq x y z
N MET A 1 3.99 1.34 29.70
CA MET A 1 3.26 0.84 28.52
C MET A 1 4.25 0.80 27.37
N SER A 2 4.37 -0.31 26.65
CA SER A 2 5.29 -0.41 25.51
C SER A 2 4.82 0.48 24.38
N GLU A 3 5.72 1.29 23.84
CA GLU A 3 5.45 2.13 22.67
C GLU A 3 5.16 1.23 21.45
N LEU A 4 4.09 1.50 20.71
CA LEU A 4 3.74 0.77 19.49
C LEU A 4 4.67 1.24 18.35
N LYS A 5 5.86 0.64 18.25
CA LYS A 5 6.87 1.00 17.24
C LYS A 5 7.37 -0.21 16.46
N LEU A 6 7.74 0.03 15.20
CA LEU A 6 8.37 -0.95 14.34
C LEU A 6 9.89 -1.03 14.63
N GLN A 7 10.37 -2.23 14.92
CA GLN A 7 11.80 -2.50 15.13
C GLN A 7 12.46 -2.86 13.80
N ARG A 8 13.35 -2.01 13.28
CA ARG A 8 14.12 -2.32 12.07
C ARG A 8 14.97 -3.57 12.24
N LEU A 9 14.92 -4.47 11.26
CA LEU A 9 15.71 -5.69 11.22
C LEU A 9 16.93 -5.52 10.32
N CYS A 10 16.70 -5.26 9.03
CA CYS A 10 17.78 -5.12 8.05
C CYS A 10 17.31 -4.41 6.77
N GLN A 11 18.26 -4.08 5.91
CA GLN A 11 17.98 -3.83 4.49
C GLN A 11 18.01 -5.19 3.76
N ILE A 12 16.91 -5.54 3.09
CA ILE A 12 16.75 -6.86 2.47
C ILE A 12 17.06 -6.89 0.99
N MET A 13 16.90 -5.76 0.29
CA MET A 13 17.12 -5.66 -1.14
C MET A 13 17.63 -4.27 -1.52
N GLU A 14 18.58 -4.22 -2.45
CA GLU A 14 19.06 -3.01 -3.13
C GLU A 14 19.31 -3.31 -4.61
N PRO A 15 19.38 -2.29 -5.49
CA PRO A 15 19.69 -2.50 -6.90
C PRO A 15 21.01 -3.24 -7.10
N GLU A 16 21.01 -4.26 -7.96
CA GLU A 16 22.22 -4.97 -8.35
C GLU A 16 23.10 -4.06 -9.23
N PRO A 17 24.40 -3.93 -8.90
CA PRO A 17 25.32 -3.16 -9.71
C PRO A 17 25.32 -3.62 -11.16
N GLY A 18 25.03 -2.69 -12.07
CA GLY A 18 25.02 -2.95 -13.52
C GLY A 18 23.72 -3.57 -14.06
N ASN A 19 22.71 -3.82 -13.22
CA ASN A 19 21.41 -4.29 -13.70
C ASN A 19 20.58 -3.11 -14.24
N PRO A 20 20.36 -3.00 -15.57
CA PRO A 20 19.65 -1.87 -16.15
C PRO A 20 18.16 -1.85 -15.78
N MET A 21 17.61 -2.97 -15.32
CA MET A 21 16.19 -3.11 -15.00
C MET A 21 15.80 -2.50 -13.65
N GLU A 22 16.76 -2.25 -12.77
CA GLU A 22 16.54 -1.72 -11.42
C GLU A 22 17.51 -0.59 -11.06
N VAL A 23 18.17 -0.01 -12.07
CA VAL A 23 19.23 1.00 -11.90
C VAL A 23 18.79 2.27 -11.16
N GLU A 24 17.50 2.61 -11.20
CA GLU A 24 16.93 3.74 -10.46
C GLU A 24 16.32 3.32 -9.10
N GLY A 25 16.16 2.02 -8.83
CA GLY A 25 15.72 1.53 -7.53
C GLY A 25 15.02 0.16 -7.55
N VAL A 26 14.97 -0.46 -6.36
CA VAL A 26 14.05 -1.56 -6.02
C VAL A 26 13.20 -1.11 -4.84
N LEU A 27 11.90 -0.96 -5.07
CA LEU A 27 11.01 -0.19 -4.21
C LEU A 27 9.80 -1.02 -3.77
N ASN A 28 9.16 -0.57 -2.69
CA ASN A 28 7.75 -0.78 -2.39
C ASN A 28 7.20 -2.18 -2.73
N PRO A 29 7.74 -3.25 -2.13
CA PRO A 29 7.35 -4.61 -2.50
C PRO A 29 6.02 -5.04 -1.89
N ALA A 30 5.24 -5.82 -2.63
CA ALA A 30 4.28 -6.71 -1.97
C ALA A 30 5.05 -7.83 -1.24
N ALA A 31 4.48 -8.37 -0.17
CA ALA A 31 5.00 -9.57 0.50
C ALA A 31 3.85 -10.56 0.70
N VAL A 32 4.05 -11.81 0.29
CA VAL A 32 3.03 -12.86 0.40
C VAL A 32 3.66 -14.25 0.41
N ARG A 33 3.08 -15.18 1.18
CA ARG A 33 3.51 -16.58 1.19
C ARG A 33 2.84 -17.39 0.09
N GLY A 34 3.65 -18.17 -0.62
CA GLY A 34 3.21 -19.07 -1.67
C GLY A 34 2.60 -20.36 -1.14
N PRO A 35 2.03 -21.20 -2.02
CA PRO A 35 1.50 -22.53 -1.64
C PRO A 35 2.58 -23.46 -1.08
N ASP A 36 3.85 -23.20 -1.38
CA ASP A 36 5.02 -23.90 -0.84
C ASP A 36 5.43 -23.44 0.57
N GLY A 37 4.69 -22.51 1.17
CA GLY A 37 4.93 -21.93 2.49
C GLY A 37 6.07 -20.90 2.55
N LYS A 38 6.77 -20.65 1.43
CA LYS A 38 7.88 -19.69 1.37
C LYS A 38 7.36 -18.28 1.17
N LEU A 39 8.12 -17.31 1.66
CA LEU A 39 7.80 -15.90 1.50
C LEU A 39 8.43 -15.33 0.22
N TYR A 40 7.62 -14.63 -0.55
CA TYR A 40 8.02 -13.95 -1.77
C TYR A 40 7.79 -12.44 -1.65
N LEU A 41 8.73 -11.66 -2.16
CA LEU A 41 8.61 -10.23 -2.39
C LEU A 41 8.37 -9.95 -3.86
N PHE A 42 7.54 -8.95 -4.12
CA PHE A 42 7.24 -8.45 -5.46
C PHE A 42 7.66 -6.98 -5.55
N PRO A 43 8.97 -6.70 -5.70
CA PRO A 43 9.49 -5.34 -5.71
C PRO A 43 9.09 -4.61 -6.99
N ARG A 44 8.81 -3.31 -6.88
CA ARG A 44 8.85 -2.40 -8.02
C ARG A 44 10.30 -2.19 -8.42
N MET A 45 10.70 -2.69 -9.58
CA MET A 45 12.02 -2.50 -10.16
C MET A 45 11.99 -1.34 -11.14
N VAL A 46 12.83 -0.32 -10.92
CA VAL A 46 12.82 0.92 -11.69
C VAL A 46 14.05 1.00 -12.59
N ALA A 47 13.82 0.93 -13.89
CA ALA A 47 14.81 1.18 -14.92
C ALA A 47 14.90 2.68 -15.23
N LYS A 48 15.92 3.07 -15.99
CA LYS A 48 16.18 4.45 -16.38
C LYS A 48 14.94 5.15 -16.94
N GLY A 49 14.63 6.35 -16.45
CA GLY A 49 13.49 7.15 -16.89
C GLY A 49 12.17 6.74 -16.21
N ASN A 50 12.23 6.23 -14.99
CA ASN A 50 11.09 5.73 -14.21
C ASN A 50 10.26 4.64 -14.94
N TYR A 51 10.92 3.83 -15.77
CA TYR A 51 10.27 2.67 -16.37
C TYR A 51 10.17 1.58 -15.30
N SER A 52 8.95 1.27 -14.83
CA SER A 52 8.72 0.43 -13.66
C SER A 52 8.08 -0.90 -14.02
N ARG A 53 8.59 -1.98 -13.45
CA ARG A 53 8.05 -3.34 -13.55
C ARG A 53 7.95 -3.99 -12.17
N ILE A 54 7.23 -5.10 -12.07
CA ILE A 54 7.12 -5.86 -10.83
C ILE A 54 7.99 -7.11 -10.94
N GLY A 55 9.04 -7.18 -10.12
CA GLY A 55 9.89 -8.35 -9.97
C GLY A 55 9.26 -9.43 -9.10
N ILE A 56 9.94 -10.56 -8.98
CA ILE A 56 9.68 -11.57 -7.96
C ILE A 56 11.00 -12.02 -7.34
N ALA A 57 11.05 -12.08 -6.01
CA ALA A 57 12.21 -12.53 -5.26
C ALA A 57 11.78 -13.36 -4.06
N ARG A 58 12.46 -14.46 -3.77
CA ARG A 58 12.22 -15.30 -2.59
C ARG A 58 13.02 -14.78 -1.41
N VAL A 59 12.38 -14.62 -0.25
CA VAL A 59 13.06 -14.21 0.99
C VAL A 59 13.88 -15.37 1.54
N LEU A 60 15.12 -15.06 1.93
CA LEU A 60 16.01 -15.96 2.65
C LEU A 60 15.94 -15.64 4.15
N PHE A 61 15.85 -16.69 4.97
CA PHE A 61 15.80 -16.59 6.43
C PHE A 61 17.03 -17.27 7.04
N ASN A 62 17.51 -16.76 8.17
CA ASN A 62 18.49 -17.47 9.00
C ASN A 62 17.80 -18.51 9.91
N ASP A 63 18.61 -19.22 10.70
CA ASP A 63 18.11 -20.25 11.65
C ASP A 63 17.18 -19.69 12.74
N ALA A 64 17.27 -18.39 13.04
CA ALA A 64 16.37 -17.71 13.99
C ALA A 64 15.03 -17.29 13.35
N GLY A 65 14.88 -17.51 12.04
CA GLY A 65 13.72 -17.08 11.26
C GLY A 65 13.76 -15.60 10.89
N ASP A 66 14.86 -14.88 11.04
CA ASP A 66 14.96 -13.49 10.61
C ASP A 66 15.31 -13.39 9.12
N PRO A 67 14.69 -12.47 8.37
CA PRO A 67 14.98 -12.29 6.95
C PRO A 67 16.38 -11.68 6.78
N THR A 68 17.19 -12.27 5.89
CA THR A 68 18.61 -11.91 5.70
C THR A 68 18.97 -11.48 4.30
N GLY A 69 18.15 -11.81 3.30
CA GLY A 69 18.31 -11.38 1.93
C GLY A 69 17.20 -11.90 1.04
N VAL A 70 17.40 -11.78 -0.27
CA VAL A 70 16.50 -12.34 -1.27
C VAL A 70 17.25 -13.05 -2.38
N GLU A 71 16.59 -14.01 -3.00
CA GLU A 71 16.96 -14.61 -4.27
C GLU A 71 16.03 -14.08 -5.35
N ARG A 72 16.55 -13.33 -6.32
CA ARG A 72 15.77 -12.84 -7.47
C ARG A 72 15.38 -13.99 -8.37
N LEU A 73 14.09 -14.10 -8.67
CA LEU A 73 13.53 -15.19 -9.48
C LEU A 73 13.09 -14.71 -10.88
N GLY A 74 12.94 -13.41 -11.10
CA GLY A 74 12.63 -12.84 -12.39
C GLY A 74 11.62 -11.69 -12.31
N ILE A 75 10.78 -11.60 -13.33
CA ILE A 75 9.76 -10.57 -13.50
C ILE A 75 8.38 -11.23 -13.36
N ALA A 76 7.53 -10.66 -12.52
CA ALA A 76 6.13 -11.07 -12.36
C ALA A 76 5.21 -10.33 -13.33
N LEU A 77 5.39 -9.00 -13.49
CA LEU A 77 4.68 -8.19 -14.47
C LEU A 77 5.62 -7.17 -15.13
N GLU A 78 5.69 -7.23 -16.45
CA GLU A 78 6.30 -6.22 -17.33
C GLU A 78 5.18 -5.35 -17.93
N PRO A 79 5.29 -4.01 -18.05
CA PRO A 79 4.29 -3.21 -18.76
C PRO A 79 4.04 -3.72 -20.18
N GLU A 80 2.82 -4.17 -20.46
CA GLU A 80 2.46 -4.81 -21.74
C GLU A 80 1.16 -4.25 -22.32
N THR A 81 0.33 -3.63 -21.49
CA THR A 81 -1.00 -3.14 -21.87
C THR A 81 -1.01 -1.63 -22.13
N ASP A 82 -2.03 -1.14 -22.83
CA ASP A 82 -2.24 0.27 -23.13
C ASP A 82 -2.44 1.14 -21.87
N TYR A 83 -2.95 0.55 -20.78
CA TYR A 83 -3.09 1.22 -19.49
C TYR A 83 -1.83 1.14 -18.61
N GLU A 84 -0.76 0.48 -19.07
CA GLU A 84 0.56 0.42 -18.41
C GLU A 84 1.66 1.14 -19.21
N LEU A 85 1.45 1.32 -20.52
CA LEU A 85 2.42 1.87 -21.46
C LEU A 85 2.06 3.28 -21.92
N ARG A 86 3.07 4.10 -22.16
CA ARG A 86 2.96 5.45 -22.73
C ARG A 86 3.47 5.53 -24.16
N SER A 87 3.02 6.56 -24.86
CA SER A 87 3.38 6.80 -26.27
C SER A 87 4.88 7.04 -26.51
N ASP A 88 5.62 7.45 -25.48
CA ASP A 88 7.08 7.66 -25.52
C ASP A 88 7.88 6.38 -25.23
N GLY A 89 7.21 5.24 -25.05
CA GLY A 89 7.83 3.97 -24.71
C GLY A 89 8.13 3.80 -23.21
N SER A 90 7.81 4.80 -22.37
CA SER A 90 7.80 4.61 -20.91
C SER A 90 6.59 3.78 -20.48
N GLY A 91 6.63 3.23 -19.28
CA GLY A 91 5.52 2.46 -18.73
C GLY A 91 5.75 2.11 -17.27
N GLY A 92 4.70 1.70 -16.58
CA GLY A 92 4.80 1.41 -15.16
C GLY A 92 3.75 0.43 -14.65
N CYS A 93 4.22 -0.69 -14.10
CA CYS A 93 3.51 -1.46 -13.09
C CYS A 93 4.19 -1.15 -11.75
N GLU A 94 3.49 -0.44 -10.85
CA GLU A 94 4.10 0.16 -9.66
C GLU A 94 3.42 -0.30 -8.35
N ASP A 95 4.22 -0.33 -7.29
CA ASP A 95 3.83 -0.47 -5.87
C ASP A 95 2.75 -1.55 -5.61
N PRO A 96 3.02 -2.83 -5.92
CA PRO A 96 2.04 -3.89 -5.80
C PRO A 96 1.69 -4.20 -4.34
N ARG A 97 0.44 -4.61 -4.11
CA ARG A 97 -0.03 -5.28 -2.90
C ARG A 97 -0.66 -6.60 -3.31
N ILE A 98 -0.31 -7.68 -2.64
CA ILE A 98 -0.79 -9.03 -2.98
C ILE A 98 -1.44 -9.65 -1.76
N THR A 99 -2.61 -10.24 -1.97
CA THR A 99 -3.35 -10.95 -0.94
C THR A 99 -3.89 -12.25 -1.54
N PHE A 100 -3.83 -13.36 -0.79
CA PHE A 100 -4.62 -14.54 -1.14
C PHE A 100 -6.08 -14.28 -0.76
N VAL A 101 -6.97 -14.28 -1.75
CA VAL A 101 -8.39 -13.99 -1.57
C VAL A 101 -9.16 -15.30 -1.50
N GLU A 102 -9.54 -15.69 -0.28
CA GLU A 102 -10.13 -16.99 0.02
C GLU A 102 -11.36 -17.31 -0.83
N PRO A 103 -12.36 -16.42 -1.01
CA PRO A 103 -13.50 -16.74 -1.86
C PRO A 103 -13.13 -17.05 -3.33
N LEU A 104 -12.05 -16.45 -3.83
CA LEU A 104 -11.57 -16.70 -5.20
C LEU A 104 -10.64 -17.90 -5.29
N GLN A 105 -10.03 -18.34 -4.18
CA GLN A 105 -8.93 -19.30 -4.16
C GLN A 105 -7.75 -18.87 -5.05
N HIS A 106 -7.51 -17.55 -5.15
CA HIS A 106 -6.47 -16.96 -5.97
C HIS A 106 -5.71 -15.90 -5.19
N TYR A 107 -4.44 -15.72 -5.52
CA TYR A 107 -3.71 -14.50 -5.21
C TYR A 107 -4.21 -13.38 -6.10
N VAL A 108 -4.54 -12.24 -5.51
CA VAL A 108 -4.89 -11.02 -6.23
C VAL A 108 -3.82 -9.98 -5.96
N MET A 109 -3.22 -9.47 -7.03
CA MET A 109 -2.32 -8.34 -7.02
C MET A 109 -3.09 -7.09 -7.40
N ALA A 110 -3.08 -6.10 -6.51
CA ALA A 110 -3.48 -4.74 -6.81
C ALA A 110 -2.22 -3.90 -7.02
N TYR A 111 -2.14 -3.16 -8.13
CA TYR A 111 -0.98 -2.37 -8.49
C TYR A 111 -1.39 -1.05 -9.14
N THR A 112 -0.46 -0.10 -9.18
CA THR A 112 -0.65 1.15 -9.92
C THR A 112 -0.15 0.95 -11.35
N ALA A 113 -1.05 1.03 -12.32
CA ALA A 113 -0.72 1.08 -13.73
C ALA A 113 -0.54 2.53 -14.18
N LEU A 114 0.62 2.84 -14.75
CA LEU A 114 1.01 4.20 -15.06
C LEU A 114 0.87 4.49 -16.57
N SER A 115 -0.26 5.07 -16.94
CA SER A 115 -0.64 5.34 -18.34
C SER A 115 -0.42 6.81 -18.76
N PRO A 116 -0.69 7.17 -20.04
CA PRO A 116 -0.78 8.56 -20.48
C PRO A 116 -1.90 9.35 -19.77
N ASN A 117 -2.94 8.67 -19.29
CA ASN A 117 -4.07 9.27 -18.58
C ASN A 117 -3.82 9.41 -17.07
N GLY A 118 -2.57 9.18 -16.63
CA GLY A 118 -2.16 9.17 -15.24
C GLY A 118 -2.19 7.78 -14.60
N PRO A 119 -1.84 7.69 -13.30
CA PRO A 119 -1.90 6.46 -12.53
C PRO A 119 -3.33 5.98 -12.32
N ARG A 120 -3.56 4.67 -12.51
CA ARG A 120 -4.82 3.99 -12.22
C ARG A 120 -4.56 2.72 -11.43
N CYS A 121 -5.54 2.28 -10.66
CA CYS A 121 -5.48 0.99 -9.99
C CYS A 121 -5.79 -0.13 -10.99
N ALA A 122 -4.95 -1.16 -11.04
CA ALA A 122 -5.13 -2.33 -11.88
C ALA A 122 -5.01 -3.61 -11.05
N LEU A 123 -5.61 -4.69 -11.56
CA LEU A 123 -5.67 -5.98 -10.89
C LEU A 123 -5.12 -7.10 -11.77
N ALA A 124 -4.40 -8.04 -11.14
CA ALA A 124 -3.97 -9.29 -11.74
C ALA A 124 -4.17 -10.45 -10.75
N VAL A 125 -4.30 -11.67 -11.27
CA VAL A 125 -4.49 -12.88 -10.45
C VAL A 125 -3.52 -13.98 -10.78
N SER A 126 -3.24 -14.80 -9.78
CA SER A 126 -2.36 -15.96 -9.88
C SER A 126 -2.84 -17.07 -8.94
N GLU A 127 -2.64 -18.32 -9.33
CA GLU A 127 -2.83 -19.49 -8.45
C GLU A 127 -1.53 -19.87 -7.71
N ASP A 128 -0.36 -19.49 -8.25
CA ASP A 128 0.93 -20.03 -7.86
C ASP A 128 2.01 -18.97 -7.58
N LEU A 129 1.66 -17.68 -7.68
CA LEU A 129 2.54 -16.51 -7.56
C LEU A 129 3.54 -16.31 -8.72
N LEU A 130 3.65 -17.26 -9.64
CA LEU A 130 4.62 -17.25 -10.73
C LEU A 130 3.96 -16.80 -12.04
N HIS A 131 2.75 -17.28 -12.31
CA HIS A 131 1.99 -16.98 -13.52
C HIS A 131 0.86 -16.02 -13.22
N TRP A 132 0.87 -14.86 -13.86
CA TRP A 132 -0.09 -13.79 -13.62
C TRP A 132 -1.00 -13.56 -14.83
N LYS A 133 -2.30 -13.53 -14.59
CA LYS A 133 -3.31 -13.10 -15.55
C LYS A 133 -3.82 -11.72 -15.17
N ARG A 134 -3.63 -10.73 -16.04
CA ARG A 134 -4.22 -9.40 -15.86
C ARG A 134 -5.74 -9.47 -15.94
N ILE A 135 -6.41 -8.87 -14.96
CA ILE A 135 -7.86 -8.61 -15.02
C ILE A 135 -8.11 -7.31 -15.79
N GLY A 136 -7.28 -6.29 -15.54
CA GLY A 136 -7.44 -4.96 -16.13
C GLY A 136 -7.47 -3.86 -15.08
N LEU A 137 -7.89 -2.66 -15.50
CA LEU A 137 -8.15 -1.55 -14.60
C LEU A 137 -9.30 -1.87 -13.64
N ALA A 138 -9.13 -1.49 -12.38
CA ALA A 138 -10.26 -1.37 -11.47
C ALA A 138 -11.15 -0.21 -11.94
N THR A 139 -12.44 -0.49 -12.08
CA THR A 139 -13.48 0.46 -12.47
C THR A 139 -14.39 0.73 -11.28
N PHE A 140 -15.01 1.90 -11.27
CA PHE A 140 -15.72 2.43 -10.12
C PHE A 140 -17.01 3.10 -10.57
N GLU A 141 -18.12 2.87 -9.87
CA GLU A 141 -19.33 3.67 -10.08
C GLU A 141 -19.10 5.12 -9.63
N PRO A 142 -19.68 6.13 -10.31
CA PRO A 142 -19.64 7.50 -9.81
C PRO A 142 -20.35 7.61 -8.46
N TYR A 143 -19.83 8.45 -7.56
CA TYR A 143 -20.40 8.64 -6.23
C TYR A 143 -20.22 10.07 -5.75
N ASP A 144 -21.31 10.68 -5.28
CA ASP A 144 -21.31 12.03 -4.71
C ASP A 144 -20.61 13.09 -5.59
N GLY A 145 -20.82 13.01 -6.90
CA GLY A 145 -20.19 13.90 -7.89
C GLY A 145 -18.74 13.55 -8.26
N ILE A 146 -18.16 12.50 -7.66
CA ILE A 146 -16.84 11.99 -7.98
C ILE A 146 -16.93 10.94 -9.08
N ASP A 147 -16.18 11.15 -10.15
CA ASP A 147 -15.94 10.17 -11.21
C ASP A 147 -14.59 9.47 -11.00
N PHE A 148 -14.60 8.40 -10.21
CA PHE A 148 -13.38 7.65 -9.86
C PHE A 148 -12.67 7.02 -11.06
N VAL A 149 -13.35 6.82 -12.21
CA VAL A 149 -12.73 6.25 -13.42
C VAL A 149 -11.76 7.26 -14.04
N HIS A 150 -12.14 8.54 -14.01
CA HIS A 150 -11.40 9.62 -14.65
C HIS A 150 -10.47 10.37 -13.67
N VAL A 151 -10.45 9.98 -12.41
CA VAL A 151 -9.54 10.50 -11.38
C VAL A 151 -8.31 9.59 -11.25
N ASP A 152 -7.14 10.19 -11.07
CA ASP A 152 -5.91 9.46 -10.76
C ASP A 152 -6.10 8.65 -9.48
N ASN A 153 -5.60 7.41 -9.42
CA ASN A 153 -5.86 6.53 -8.29
C ASN A 153 -4.65 5.63 -8.02
N LYS A 154 -4.30 5.46 -6.74
CA LYS A 154 -3.11 4.73 -6.29
C LYS A 154 -3.38 3.98 -5.00
N ASP A 155 -2.37 3.24 -4.55
CA ASP A 155 -2.37 2.53 -3.28
C ASP A 155 -3.59 1.61 -3.16
N ALA A 156 -3.78 0.76 -4.16
CA ALA A 156 -4.85 -0.22 -4.15
C ALA A 156 -4.46 -1.44 -3.30
N SER A 157 -5.38 -1.92 -2.47
CA SER A 157 -5.19 -3.15 -1.69
C SER A 157 -6.51 -3.85 -1.37
N ILE A 158 -6.54 -5.18 -1.47
CA ILE A 158 -7.75 -6.00 -1.35
C ILE A 158 -7.73 -6.80 -0.05
N PHE A 159 -8.90 -6.91 0.59
CA PHE A 159 -9.09 -7.77 1.76
C PHE A 159 -9.02 -9.27 1.39
N PRO A 160 -8.44 -10.12 2.25
CA PRO A 160 -8.28 -11.55 1.97
C PRO A 160 -9.59 -12.35 1.97
N VAL A 161 -10.68 -11.75 2.46
CA VAL A 161 -12.00 -12.38 2.57
C VAL A 161 -13.07 -11.41 2.10
N ALA A 162 -14.28 -11.92 1.88
CA ALA A 162 -15.43 -11.06 1.66
C ALA A 162 -15.71 -10.23 2.93
N ILE A 163 -16.03 -8.95 2.74
CA ILE A 163 -16.27 -7.97 3.79
C ILE A 163 -17.72 -7.47 3.67
N PRO A 164 -18.45 -7.31 4.79
CA PRO A 164 -19.78 -6.71 4.74
C PRO A 164 -19.71 -5.24 4.36
N ASN A 165 -20.52 -4.85 3.39
CA ASN A 165 -20.75 -3.44 3.08
C ASN A 165 -21.65 -2.76 4.11
N HIS A 166 -22.00 -1.49 3.88
CA HIS A 166 -22.87 -0.70 4.78
C HIS A 166 -24.28 -1.31 5.00
N ALA A 167 -24.73 -2.19 4.11
CA ALA A 167 -25.99 -2.92 4.21
C ALA A 167 -25.83 -4.36 4.73
N GLY A 168 -24.62 -4.74 5.18
CA GLY A 168 -24.32 -6.09 5.70
C GLY A 168 -24.14 -7.16 4.62
N LYS A 169 -24.08 -6.80 3.33
CA LYS A 169 -23.86 -7.77 2.25
C LYS A 169 -22.37 -8.05 2.10
N MET A 170 -22.00 -9.32 2.14
CA MET A 170 -20.61 -9.77 1.93
C MET A 170 -20.19 -9.52 0.48
N GLN A 171 -19.10 -8.78 0.30
CA GLN A 171 -18.59 -8.34 -1.00
C GLN A 171 -17.06 -8.32 -0.99
N PHE A 172 -16.41 -8.32 -2.15
CA PHE A 172 -14.99 -7.98 -2.19
C PHE A 172 -14.82 -6.51 -1.84
N ALA A 173 -13.78 -6.17 -1.08
CA ALA A 173 -13.49 -4.80 -0.70
C ALA A 173 -12.08 -4.41 -1.13
N LEU A 174 -11.97 -3.21 -1.70
CA LEU A 174 -10.75 -2.57 -2.14
C LEU A 174 -10.54 -1.30 -1.34
N LEU A 175 -9.37 -1.19 -0.71
CA LEU A 175 -8.84 0.09 -0.24
C LEU A 175 -8.09 0.76 -1.37
N HIS A 176 -8.28 2.05 -1.56
CA HIS A 176 -7.59 2.83 -2.58
C HIS A 176 -7.54 4.31 -2.20
N ARG A 177 -6.76 5.09 -2.95
CA ARG A 177 -6.64 6.54 -2.76
C ARG A 177 -6.78 7.25 -4.11
N PRO A 178 -7.95 7.88 -4.37
CA PRO A 178 -8.11 8.85 -5.44
C PRO A 178 -7.22 10.10 -5.21
N LEU A 179 -6.69 10.66 -6.30
CA LEU A 179 -5.82 11.83 -6.34
C LEU A 179 -6.54 12.94 -7.11
N PHE A 180 -7.14 13.88 -6.38
CA PHE A 180 -7.86 15.00 -6.96
C PHE A 180 -6.90 16.12 -7.40
N GLN A 181 -7.15 16.72 -8.57
CA GLN A 181 -6.37 17.87 -9.02
C GLN A 181 -6.48 19.04 -8.03
N GLY A 182 -5.37 19.72 -7.76
CA GLY A 182 -5.29 20.80 -6.78
C GLY A 182 -5.11 20.33 -5.33
N THR A 183 -5.10 19.02 -5.07
CA THR A 183 -4.95 18.44 -3.73
C THR A 183 -3.61 17.76 -3.50
N ARG A 184 -2.77 17.65 -4.53
CA ARG A 184 -1.49 16.94 -4.41
C ARG A 184 -0.55 17.67 -3.44
N PRO A 185 0.33 16.98 -2.70
CA PRO A 185 1.33 17.63 -1.85
C PRO A 185 2.11 18.71 -2.59
N GLU A 186 2.51 18.45 -3.84
CA GLU A 186 3.29 19.37 -4.67
C GLU A 186 2.49 20.64 -5.05
N GLU A 187 1.16 20.56 -5.08
CA GLU A 187 0.26 21.66 -5.42
C GLU A 187 -0.19 22.45 -4.19
N THR A 188 -0.39 21.75 -3.05
CA THR A 188 -0.98 22.32 -1.84
C THR A 188 0.04 23.01 -0.95
N ILE A 189 1.31 22.65 -1.05
CA ILE A 189 2.41 23.22 -0.26
C ILE A 189 2.65 24.71 -0.53
N PHE A 190 2.31 25.18 -1.73
CA PHE A 190 2.43 26.58 -2.13
C PHE A 190 1.15 27.40 -1.84
N GLN A 191 0.09 26.77 -1.31
CA GLN A 191 -1.18 27.43 -1.04
C GLN A 191 -1.25 27.98 0.39
N SER A 192 -2.01 29.07 0.58
CA SER A 192 -2.16 29.70 1.90
C SER A 192 -2.82 28.78 2.93
N LYS A 193 -2.52 28.98 4.23
CA LYS A 193 -3.11 28.21 5.35
C LYS A 193 -4.64 28.30 5.42
N SER A 194 -5.25 29.39 4.93
CA SER A 194 -6.71 29.56 4.84
C SER A 194 -7.23 29.23 3.43
N ARG A 195 -7.02 27.99 2.98
CA ARG A 195 -7.71 27.48 1.78
C ARG A 195 -8.99 26.77 2.17
N VAL A 196 -9.96 26.71 1.25
CA VAL A 196 -11.05 25.73 1.36
C VAL A 196 -10.39 24.36 1.47
N VAL A 197 -10.58 23.72 2.63
CA VAL A 197 -10.08 22.38 2.87
C VAL A 197 -10.94 21.46 2.01
N ASP A 198 -10.33 20.91 0.97
CA ASP A 198 -10.93 19.78 0.29
C ASP A 198 -11.09 18.65 1.32
N ILE A 199 -12.33 18.34 1.67
CA ILE A 199 -12.70 17.29 2.61
C ILE A 199 -12.31 15.90 2.08
N ASP A 200 -12.05 15.80 0.78
CA ASP A 200 -11.63 14.61 0.05
C ASP A 200 -10.13 14.61 -0.30
N ARG A 201 -9.33 15.50 0.31
CA ARG A 201 -7.85 15.45 0.29
C ARG A 201 -7.36 14.01 0.26
N GLU A 202 -6.37 13.68 -0.56
CA GLU A 202 -5.74 12.36 -0.70
C GLU A 202 -5.91 11.44 0.55
N SER A 203 -7.03 10.72 0.57
CA SER A 203 -7.62 9.98 1.71
C SER A 203 -7.76 8.51 1.36
N ILE A 204 -7.87 7.66 2.38
CA ILE A 204 -8.13 6.24 2.15
C ILE A 204 -9.63 6.05 1.95
N TRP A 205 -10.00 5.45 0.83
CA TRP A 205 -11.37 5.05 0.51
C TRP A 205 -11.50 3.53 0.54
N ILE A 206 -12.68 3.05 0.92
CA ILE A 206 -13.08 1.65 0.78
C ILE A 206 -14.23 1.55 -0.23
N SER A 207 -14.08 0.68 -1.22
CA SER A 207 -15.06 0.44 -2.27
C SER A 207 -15.34 -1.06 -2.41
N TYR A 208 -16.55 -1.43 -2.79
CA TYR A 208 -17.03 -2.81 -2.73
C TYR A 208 -17.41 -3.35 -4.09
N CYS A 209 -17.05 -4.59 -4.39
CA CYS A 209 -17.45 -5.27 -5.62
C CYS A 209 -18.37 -6.46 -5.25
N PRO A 210 -19.61 -6.53 -5.80
CA PRO A 210 -20.50 -7.66 -5.56
C PRO A 210 -19.87 -9.00 -5.93
N MET A 211 -20.04 -10.00 -5.06
CA MET A 211 -19.74 -11.38 -5.42
C MET A 211 -20.88 -11.93 -6.27
N THR A 212 -20.61 -12.35 -7.50
CA THR A 212 -21.55 -13.22 -8.22
C THR A 212 -21.38 -14.64 -7.66
N LEU A 213 -22.45 -15.17 -7.03
CA LEU A 213 -22.43 -16.44 -6.30
C LEU A 213 -22.32 -17.69 -7.21
N GLU A 214 -22.37 -17.52 -8.53
CA GLU A 214 -22.28 -18.62 -9.51
C GLU A 214 -21.01 -18.47 -10.36
N GLY A 215 -20.07 -19.41 -10.18
CA GLY A 215 -18.83 -19.50 -10.98
C GLY A 215 -17.96 -18.25 -10.85
N LEU A 216 -17.30 -18.08 -9.70
CA LEU A 216 -16.40 -16.97 -9.36
C LEU A 216 -15.19 -16.91 -10.30
N GLU A 217 -15.43 -16.41 -11.50
CA GLU A 217 -14.38 -16.14 -12.43
C GLU A 217 -13.68 -14.83 -12.03
N PRO A 218 -12.35 -14.83 -11.89
CA PRO A 218 -11.61 -13.68 -11.35
C PRO A 218 -11.80 -12.37 -12.13
N TYR A 219 -12.26 -12.42 -13.38
CA TYR A 219 -12.51 -11.21 -14.17
C TYR A 219 -13.72 -10.39 -13.71
N HIS A 220 -14.58 -10.94 -12.83
CA HIS A 220 -15.72 -10.21 -12.29
C HIS A 220 -15.34 -9.18 -11.20
N ILE A 221 -14.14 -9.24 -10.61
CA ILE A 221 -13.71 -8.30 -9.56
C ILE A 221 -13.10 -7.02 -10.12
N SER A 222 -13.83 -6.32 -10.98
CA SER A 222 -13.35 -5.09 -11.60
C SER A 222 -14.27 -3.89 -11.39
N LEU A 223 -15.57 -4.08 -11.10
CA LEU A 223 -16.50 -2.97 -10.88
C LEU A 223 -16.79 -2.77 -9.39
N PHE A 224 -16.19 -1.74 -8.80
CA PHE A 224 -16.38 -1.34 -7.42
C PHE A 224 -17.45 -0.25 -7.29
N ASN A 225 -18.29 -0.35 -6.27
CA ASN A 225 -19.37 0.56 -5.92
C ASN A 225 -19.41 0.78 -4.40
N SER A 226 -20.51 1.37 -3.89
CA SER A 226 -20.76 1.52 -2.44
C SER A 226 -19.59 2.18 -1.69
N HIS A 227 -19.06 3.25 -2.27
CA HIS A 227 -17.85 3.92 -1.81
C HIS A 227 -18.03 4.56 -0.44
N HIS A 228 -16.99 4.50 0.38
CA HIS A 228 -16.93 5.18 1.66
C HIS A 228 -15.53 5.75 1.89
N ARG A 229 -15.45 7.04 2.23
CA ARG A 229 -14.21 7.66 2.70
C ARG A 229 -13.89 7.10 4.07
N LEU A 230 -12.91 6.19 4.12
CA LEU A 230 -12.57 5.43 5.32
C LEU A 230 -11.79 6.28 6.32
N ALA A 231 -10.78 7.01 5.86
CA ALA A 231 -9.90 7.79 6.71
C ALA A 231 -9.40 9.04 6.00
N THR A 232 -9.25 10.13 6.73
CA THR A 232 -8.64 11.38 6.27
C THR A 232 -7.39 11.71 7.10
N PRO A 233 -6.50 12.61 6.66
CA PRO A 233 -5.43 13.12 7.51
C PRO A 233 -5.95 13.81 8.78
N VAL A 234 -5.53 13.37 9.97
CA VAL A 234 -5.93 13.97 11.26
C VAL A 234 -4.77 14.34 12.17
N SER A 235 -3.59 13.73 11.98
CA SER A 235 -2.38 14.04 12.75
C SER A 235 -1.37 14.93 12.00
N PRO A 236 -0.50 15.68 12.70
CA PRO A 236 0.49 16.57 12.06
C PRO A 236 1.46 15.86 11.10
N TRP A 237 1.87 14.62 11.39
CA TRP A 237 2.82 13.85 10.58
C TRP A 237 2.22 13.32 9.27
N GLU A 238 0.90 13.34 9.14
CA GLU A 238 0.16 12.82 7.98
C GLU A 238 -0.68 13.91 7.27
N ARG A 239 -0.54 15.17 7.70
CA ARG A 239 -1.42 16.30 7.35
C ARG A 239 -1.61 16.62 5.87
N LEU A 240 -0.68 16.19 5.00
CA LEU A 240 -0.77 16.46 3.56
C LEU A 240 -1.61 15.40 2.85
N LYS A 241 -1.33 14.13 3.14
CA LYS A 241 -2.02 12.98 2.55
C LYS A 241 -1.74 11.71 3.35
N ILE A 242 -2.63 10.74 3.17
CA ILE A 242 -2.47 9.37 3.63
C ILE A 242 -2.77 8.38 2.50
N GLY A 243 -2.29 7.14 2.63
CA GLY A 243 -2.67 6.06 1.74
C GLY A 243 -2.43 4.71 2.39
N VAL A 244 -3.19 3.69 1.97
CA VAL A 244 -2.98 2.33 2.45
C VAL A 244 -1.58 1.86 2.06
N GLY A 245 -0.88 1.26 3.01
CA GLY A 245 0.44 0.69 2.78
C GLY A 245 0.30 -0.80 2.48
N THR A 246 0.20 -1.59 3.54
CA THR A 246 0.12 -3.06 3.47
C THR A 246 -1.30 -3.55 3.19
N PRO A 247 -1.46 -4.78 2.67
CA PRO A 247 -2.74 -5.49 2.74
C PRO A 247 -3.35 -5.50 4.14
N PRO A 248 -4.69 -5.38 4.25
CA PRO A 248 -5.39 -5.62 5.52
C PRO A 248 -5.14 -7.05 5.99
N ILE A 249 -4.67 -7.19 7.23
CA ILE A 249 -4.44 -8.49 7.85
C ILE A 249 -5.24 -8.62 9.14
N MET A 250 -5.86 -9.79 9.35
CA MET A 250 -6.58 -10.06 10.59
C MET A 250 -5.60 -10.20 11.75
N SER A 251 -5.81 -9.40 12.80
CA SER A 251 -5.08 -9.43 14.06
C SER A 251 -6.03 -9.70 15.23
N ARG A 252 -5.48 -9.86 16.44
CA ARG A 252 -6.30 -9.96 17.67
C ARG A 252 -7.22 -8.74 17.91
N HIS A 253 -6.89 -7.57 17.35
CA HIS A 253 -7.61 -6.32 17.56
C HIS A 253 -8.61 -5.99 16.43
N GLY A 254 -8.60 -6.76 15.34
CA GLY A 254 -9.37 -6.47 14.12
C GLY A 254 -8.49 -6.47 12.87
N TRP A 255 -8.97 -5.85 11.79
CA TRP A 255 -8.21 -5.72 10.55
C TRP A 255 -7.13 -4.66 10.70
N MET A 256 -5.87 -5.07 10.77
CA MET A 256 -4.73 -4.18 10.88
C MET A 256 -4.18 -3.82 9.51
N ILE A 257 -3.83 -2.55 9.34
CA ILE A 257 -3.17 -1.99 8.16
C ILE A 257 -2.01 -1.13 8.64
N ILE A 258 -0.84 -1.31 8.03
CA ILE A 258 0.23 -0.31 8.12
C ILE A 258 0.01 0.66 6.96
N TYR A 259 -0.23 1.93 7.27
CA TYR A 259 -0.53 2.96 6.28
C TYR A 259 0.56 4.03 6.28
N HIS A 260 0.68 4.78 5.19
CA HIS A 260 1.63 5.90 5.13
C HIS A 260 0.92 7.24 5.28
N GLY A 261 1.65 8.21 5.81
CA GLY A 261 1.25 9.60 5.94
C GLY A 261 2.38 10.53 5.55
N VAL A 262 2.03 11.72 5.07
CA VAL A 262 2.99 12.68 4.55
C VAL A 262 2.84 14.04 5.22
N CYS A 263 3.98 14.64 5.58
CA CYS A 263 4.05 16.01 6.06
C CYS A 263 5.19 16.79 5.41
N GLU A 264 5.15 18.11 5.62
CA GLU A 264 6.20 19.05 5.25
C GLU A 264 7.30 19.03 6.31
N ILE A 265 8.56 19.07 5.90
CA ILE A 265 9.70 19.27 6.80
C ILE A 265 9.88 20.77 7.00
N SER A 266 9.60 21.27 8.20
CA SER A 266 9.53 22.70 8.53
C SER A 266 10.88 23.45 8.59
N GLU A 267 12.02 22.76 8.42
CA GLU A 267 13.35 23.31 8.74
C GLU A 267 14.26 23.58 7.53
N THR A 268 13.76 23.58 6.30
CA THR A 268 14.65 23.76 5.14
C THR A 268 14.80 25.22 4.74
N SER A 269 16.04 25.74 4.80
CA SER A 269 16.51 26.98 4.17
C SER A 269 16.57 26.93 2.63
N LYS A 270 15.81 26.01 2.01
CA LYS A 270 15.79 25.76 0.57
C LYS A 270 14.49 26.28 -0.02
N ASP A 271 14.55 26.80 -1.25
CA ASP A 271 13.38 27.32 -1.99
C ASP A 271 12.35 26.23 -2.35
N VAL A 272 12.71 24.95 -2.22
CA VAL A 272 11.82 23.80 -2.48
C VAL A 272 11.46 23.10 -1.17
N PRO A 273 10.17 23.01 -0.82
CA PRO A 273 9.71 22.28 0.35
C PRO A 273 10.09 20.80 0.28
N GLN A 274 10.57 20.24 1.38
CA GLN A 274 10.84 18.80 1.48
C GLN A 274 9.69 18.08 2.16
N LEU A 275 9.35 16.90 1.64
CA LEU A 275 8.34 16.02 2.21
C LEU A 275 8.98 14.94 3.08
N ARG A 276 8.26 14.49 4.10
CA ARG A 276 8.58 13.28 4.88
C ARG A 276 7.44 12.29 4.74
N TYR A 277 7.78 11.07 4.34
CA TYR A 277 6.85 9.94 4.30
C TYR A 277 7.14 9.04 5.50
N SER A 278 6.14 8.89 6.37
CA SER A 278 6.22 8.06 7.58
C SER A 278 5.08 7.04 7.58
N SER A 279 5.13 6.07 8.51
CA SER A 279 4.13 5.00 8.62
C SER A 279 3.40 5.03 9.95
N GLY A 280 2.10 4.76 9.92
CA GLY A 280 1.24 4.56 11.08
C GLY A 280 0.55 3.20 11.04
N ILE A 281 -0.18 2.89 12.12
CA ILE A 281 -1.02 1.69 12.23
C ILE A 281 -2.47 2.11 12.34
N MET A 282 -3.32 1.45 11.58
CA MET A 282 -4.78 1.57 11.67
C MET A 282 -5.38 0.18 11.91
N VAL A 283 -6.30 0.08 12.86
CA VAL A 283 -7.07 -1.13 13.15
C VAL A 283 -8.53 -0.85 12.90
N LEU A 284 -9.13 -1.59 11.96
CA LEU A 284 -10.54 -1.52 11.60
C LEU A 284 -11.31 -2.62 12.33
N SER A 285 -12.60 -2.39 12.55
CA SER A 285 -13.49 -3.40 13.11
C SER A 285 -13.45 -4.69 12.29
N LYS A 286 -13.36 -5.82 12.99
CA LYS A 286 -13.42 -7.16 12.40
C LYS A 286 -14.69 -7.35 11.57
N ASP A 287 -15.82 -6.92 12.12
CA ASP A 287 -17.15 -7.17 11.57
C ASP A 287 -17.63 -6.04 10.66
N HIS A 288 -17.17 -4.80 10.87
CA HIS A 288 -17.57 -3.64 10.06
C HIS A 288 -16.37 -2.78 9.68
N PRO A 289 -15.54 -3.16 8.69
CA PRO A 289 -14.26 -2.50 8.40
C PRO A 289 -14.34 -1.04 7.92
N GLN A 290 -15.54 -0.46 7.83
CA GLN A 290 -15.73 1.00 7.71
C GLN A 290 -15.49 1.74 9.03
N THR A 291 -15.45 1.03 10.16
CA THR A 291 -15.22 1.59 11.50
C THR A 291 -13.76 1.43 11.90
N ILE A 292 -13.09 2.53 12.20
CA ILE A 292 -11.74 2.55 12.76
C ILE A 292 -11.81 2.41 14.28
N TYR A 293 -11.20 1.36 14.83
CA TYR A 293 -11.08 1.16 16.28
C TYR A 293 -9.84 1.79 16.88
N TYR A 294 -8.77 1.86 16.10
CA TYR A 294 -7.53 2.46 16.55
C TYR A 294 -6.76 3.05 15.37
N ARG A 295 -6.10 4.17 15.61
CA ARG A 295 -5.15 4.78 14.70
C ARG A 295 -4.02 5.40 15.51
N SER A 296 -2.78 5.11 15.14
CA SER A 296 -1.61 5.66 15.84
C SER A 296 -1.54 7.18 15.70
N VAL A 297 -1.42 7.90 16.82
CA VAL A 297 -1.28 9.38 16.81
C VAL A 297 0.04 9.83 16.24
N GLU A 298 1.11 9.10 16.57
CA GLU A 298 2.47 9.32 16.09
C GLU A 298 2.87 8.23 15.07
N PRO A 299 3.88 8.47 14.22
CA PRO A 299 4.41 7.43 13.34
C PRO A 299 4.96 6.24 14.14
N VAL A 300 4.68 5.03 13.66
CA VAL A 300 5.29 3.79 14.16
C VAL A 300 6.63 3.51 13.48
N LEU A 301 6.90 4.16 12.34
CA LEU A 301 8.16 4.17 11.61
C LEU A 301 8.30 5.49 10.85
N GLU A 302 9.39 6.21 11.11
CA GLU A 302 9.76 7.42 10.37
C GLU A 302 11.19 7.30 9.81
N PRO A 303 11.57 8.06 8.77
CA PRO A 303 12.93 7.99 8.22
C PRO A 303 13.99 8.41 9.25
N GLU A 304 14.90 7.51 9.60
CA GLU A 304 16.00 7.75 10.55
C GLU A 304 17.35 7.27 10.00
N LEU A 305 17.35 6.16 9.26
CA LEU A 305 18.59 5.61 8.71
C LEU A 305 19.06 6.44 7.52
N GLN A 306 20.38 6.51 7.30
CA GLN A 306 20.95 7.20 6.13
C GLN A 306 20.34 6.74 4.79
N LYS A 307 19.99 5.46 4.69
CA LYS A 307 19.37 4.86 3.51
C LYS A 307 17.87 5.18 3.36
N GLU A 308 17.22 5.73 4.38
CA GLU A 308 15.84 6.24 4.37
C GLU A 308 15.83 7.76 4.15
N LEU A 309 16.90 8.44 4.56
CA LEU A 309 17.09 9.89 4.41
C LEU A 309 17.64 10.27 3.03
N TYR A 310 18.41 9.40 2.38
CA TYR A 310 19.07 9.67 1.10
C TYR A 310 18.80 8.58 0.07
N GLY A 311 18.32 9.00 -1.10
CA GLY A 311 17.99 8.15 -2.25
C GLY A 311 17.40 8.98 -3.38
N THR A 312 16.61 8.37 -4.26
CA THR A 312 15.93 9.06 -5.36
C THR A 312 14.93 10.08 -4.82
N VAL A 313 14.17 9.70 -3.78
CA VAL A 313 13.31 10.60 -3.02
C VAL A 313 13.74 10.53 -1.55
N PRO A 314 14.32 11.60 -0.98
CA PRO A 314 14.82 11.58 0.39
C PRO A 314 13.68 11.59 1.41
N ASN A 315 13.98 11.14 2.64
CA ASN A 315 13.06 11.12 3.79
C ASN A 315 11.80 10.26 3.55
N VAL A 316 11.99 9.03 3.07
CA VAL A 316 10.90 8.10 2.77
C VAL A 316 11.09 6.77 3.48
N VAL A 317 10.05 6.38 4.24
CA VAL A 317 9.73 4.99 4.55
C VAL A 317 8.33 4.69 4.02
N PHE A 318 8.18 3.62 3.23
CA PHE A 318 6.93 3.34 2.52
C PHE A 318 6.52 1.85 2.62
N PRO A 319 5.66 1.48 3.59
CA PRO A 319 5.33 0.09 3.89
C PRO A 319 4.32 -0.45 2.88
N THR A 320 4.59 -1.62 2.29
CA THR A 320 3.75 -2.20 1.22
C THR A 320 3.57 -3.70 1.36
N GLY A 321 4.51 -4.40 2.01
CA GLY A 321 4.41 -5.83 2.31
C GLY A 321 4.26 -6.09 3.80
N ILE A 322 3.47 -7.10 4.15
CA ILE A 322 3.33 -7.60 5.52
C ILE A 322 3.31 -9.13 5.51
N ASP A 323 4.10 -9.74 6.39
CA ASP A 323 4.13 -11.18 6.63
C ASP A 323 3.83 -11.47 8.10
N ARG A 324 2.76 -12.23 8.37
CA ARG A 324 2.47 -12.72 9.72
C ARG A 324 3.33 -13.95 9.99
N ARG A 325 4.06 -13.94 11.10
CA ARG A 325 5.07 -14.96 11.44
C ARG A 325 4.47 -16.19 12.12
N ASP A 326 3.42 -16.74 11.50
CA ASP A 326 2.80 -18.00 11.90
C ASP A 326 3.79 -19.17 11.80
N ASP A 327 4.76 -19.08 10.88
CA ASP A 327 5.86 -20.03 10.72
C ASP A 327 6.76 -20.16 11.94
N LEU A 328 6.73 -19.17 12.84
CA LEU A 328 7.47 -19.15 14.10
C LEU A 328 6.59 -19.39 15.33
N ASP A 329 5.35 -19.85 15.15
CA ASP A 329 4.31 -19.95 16.20
C ASP A 329 4.07 -18.59 16.90
N LYS A 330 4.19 -17.48 16.16
CA LYS A 330 4.00 -16.10 16.66
C LYS A 330 2.96 -15.36 15.82
N PRO A 331 1.66 -15.62 16.02
CA PRO A 331 0.59 -15.04 15.19
C PRO A 331 0.42 -13.52 15.36
N ASP A 332 1.03 -12.94 16.39
CA ASP A 332 1.00 -11.50 16.65
C ASP A 332 2.33 -10.81 16.33
N ARG A 333 3.24 -11.54 15.68
CA ARG A 333 4.47 -11.00 15.11
C ARG A 333 4.30 -10.81 13.62
N PHE A 334 4.65 -9.63 13.15
CA PHE A 334 4.56 -9.26 11.75
C PHE A 334 5.90 -8.69 11.28
N ASP A 335 6.37 -9.11 10.12
CA ASP A 335 7.49 -8.47 9.43
C ASP A 335 6.93 -7.60 8.29
N ILE A 336 7.30 -6.32 8.30
CA ILE A 336 6.81 -5.27 7.41
C ILE A 336 7.94 -4.93 6.45
N TYR A 337 7.67 -5.10 5.16
CA TYR A 337 8.59 -4.80 4.06
C TYR A 337 8.26 -3.42 3.50
N TYR A 338 9.25 -2.53 3.49
CA TYR A 338 9.05 -1.11 3.20
C TYR A 338 10.13 -0.55 2.28
N GLY A 339 9.73 0.38 1.40
CA GLY A 339 10.67 1.16 0.59
C GLY A 339 11.45 2.16 1.44
N MET A 340 12.73 2.34 1.11
CA MET A 340 13.65 3.28 1.75
C MET A 340 14.15 4.28 0.70
N ALA A 341 13.81 5.56 0.89
CA ALA A 341 14.25 6.68 0.05
C ALA A 341 14.07 6.50 -1.48
N ASP A 342 13.01 5.78 -1.90
CA ASP A 342 12.80 5.36 -3.28
C ASP A 342 14.08 4.79 -3.94
N ASN A 343 14.79 3.92 -3.21
CA ASN A 343 15.96 3.25 -3.74
C ASN A 343 16.09 1.77 -3.34
N ARG A 344 15.70 1.43 -2.11
CA ARG A 344 15.98 0.13 -1.46
C ARG A 344 14.77 -0.38 -0.71
N ILE A 345 14.86 -1.63 -0.23
CA ILE A 345 13.84 -2.26 0.60
C ILE A 345 14.43 -2.61 1.96
N GLY A 346 13.76 -2.17 3.02
CA GLY A 346 14.00 -2.54 4.41
C GLY A 346 12.96 -3.51 4.95
N VAL A 347 13.26 -4.10 6.10
CA VAL A 347 12.32 -4.89 6.90
C VAL A 347 12.31 -4.37 8.33
N ALA A 348 11.13 -4.19 8.88
CA ALA A 348 10.91 -3.90 10.28
C ALA A 348 9.90 -4.87 10.89
N ARG A 349 10.00 -5.11 12.19
CA ARG A 349 9.17 -6.06 12.92
C ARG A 349 8.20 -5.33 13.83
N LEU A 350 6.96 -5.81 13.85
CA LEU A 350 5.95 -5.48 14.84
C LEU A 350 5.68 -6.72 15.69
N ASP A 351 5.92 -6.63 16.99
CA ASP A 351 5.30 -7.53 17.96
C ASP A 351 4.07 -6.81 18.52
N LEU A 352 2.87 -7.20 18.07
CA LEU A 352 1.62 -6.53 18.39
C LEU A 352 1.28 -6.73 19.88
N PRO A 353 1.13 -5.64 20.67
CA PRO A 353 0.89 -5.77 22.10
C PRO A 353 -0.52 -6.32 22.40
N GLU A 354 -0.66 -6.87 23.60
CA GLU A 354 -1.95 -7.39 24.07
C GLU A 354 -3.03 -6.32 24.18
N PHE A 355 -2.63 -5.07 24.46
CA PHE A 355 -3.52 -3.92 24.51
C PHE A 355 -2.95 -2.81 23.63
N LEU A 356 -3.82 -2.17 22.86
CA LEU A 356 -3.46 -0.98 22.11
C LEU A 356 -3.36 0.23 23.06
N PRO A 357 -2.47 1.20 22.79
CA PRO A 357 -2.39 2.43 23.58
C PRO A 357 -3.72 3.22 23.59
N ASP A 358 -4.08 3.82 24.72
CA ASP A 358 -5.32 4.61 24.87
C ASP A 358 -5.36 5.86 23.98
N GLU A 359 -4.21 6.38 23.56
CA GLU A 359 -4.09 7.64 22.83
C GLU A 359 -4.53 7.55 21.36
N GLY A 360 -4.93 6.39 20.85
CA GLY A 360 -5.34 6.27 19.44
C GLY A 360 -6.55 7.14 19.08
N VAL A 361 -6.48 7.91 18.00
CA VAL A 361 -7.62 8.69 17.51
C VAL A 361 -8.46 7.81 16.59
N ALA A 362 -9.64 7.39 17.03
CA ALA A 362 -10.65 6.95 16.08
C ALA A 362 -11.18 8.20 15.36
N ASP A 363 -11.16 8.22 14.02
CA ASP A 363 -11.87 9.27 13.28
C ASP A 363 -13.34 9.23 13.74
N PRO A 364 -13.85 10.28 14.41
CA PRO A 364 -15.24 10.23 14.87
C PRO A 364 -16.13 10.08 13.63
N PRO A 365 -17.16 9.21 13.65
CA PRO A 365 -18.07 9.00 12.52
C PRO A 365 -18.72 10.30 11.99
N GLU A 366 -18.72 11.33 12.83
CA GLU A 366 -19.25 12.67 12.61
C GLU A 366 -18.26 13.64 11.96
N ALA A 367 -17.00 13.25 11.72
CA ALA A 367 -16.06 13.99 10.85
C ALA A 367 -16.42 13.89 9.34
N LYS A 368 -17.71 13.65 9.06
CA LYS A 368 -18.35 14.06 7.82
C LYS A 368 -18.45 15.58 7.83
N VAL A 369 -17.41 16.23 7.32
CA VAL A 369 -17.66 17.42 6.51
C VAL A 369 -17.87 16.93 5.09
#